data_AF-A0A9P5GSD9-F1
#
_entry.id   AF-A0A9P5GSD9-F1
#
_cell.length_a   1.000
_cell.length_b   1.000
_cell.length_c   1.000
_cell.angle_alpha   90.00
_cell.angle_beta   90.00
_cell.angle_gamma   90.00
#
_symmetry.space_group_name_H-M   'P 1'
#
loop_
_entity.id
_entity.type
_entity.pdbx_description
1 polymer ?
#
loop_
_entity_poly.entity_id
_entity_poly.type
_entity_poly.pdbx_seq_one_letter_code
_entity_poly.pdbx_strand_id
1 'polypeptide(L)'
;MSEQNILDQRSAMIHSEAAQGHGDDRVPHDSDDEPMVYEIPMDSAAFSRQERDRLIAEGADPDSVILQSELHNHVMRQKGESIDDYAKRYSDTMNAMIRRGVSILNDLLIADVVPSEFRTEDGRLFDLGPESGATKREYREFSQWLSAAGDLNYDSGDSP
;
A
#
# COMPACT_ATOMS: atom_id res chain seq x y z
N MET A 1 -14.27 -29.46 -37.12
CA MET A 1 -13.03 -28.76 -36.69
C MET A 1 -13.32 -27.27 -36.78
N SER A 2 -13.80 -26.68 -35.70
CA SER A 2 -14.15 -25.25 -35.58
C SER A 2 -13.76 -24.81 -34.17
N GLU A 3 -12.82 -23.89 -34.11
CA GLU A 3 -12.51 -23.10 -32.91
C GLU A 3 -13.61 -22.04 -32.70
N GLN A 4 -13.74 -21.56 -31.47
CA GLN A 4 -14.55 -20.40 -31.03
C GLN A 4 -16.06 -20.64 -30.87
N ASN A 5 -16.43 -21.16 -29.70
CA ASN A 5 -17.76 -21.06 -29.10
C ASN A 5 -17.52 -20.61 -27.65
N ILE A 6 -17.40 -19.30 -27.38
CA ILE A 6 -18.52 -18.42 -27.04
C ILE A 6 -19.41 -19.07 -25.98
N LEU A 7 -18.85 -19.24 -24.78
CA LEU A 7 -19.56 -19.27 -23.50
C LEU A 7 -19.20 -17.94 -22.83
N ASP A 8 -19.84 -16.84 -23.14
CA ASP A 8 -21.23 -16.47 -22.83
C ASP A 8 -21.49 -16.39 -21.31
N GLN A 9 -21.68 -15.14 -20.88
CA GLN A 9 -22.52 -14.69 -19.75
C GLN A 9 -22.05 -14.87 -18.30
N ARG A 10 -20.98 -14.19 -17.84
CA ARG A 10 -20.85 -13.83 -16.40
C ARG A 10 -20.07 -12.55 -16.01
N SER A 11 -19.81 -11.62 -16.91
CA SER A 11 -19.34 -10.28 -16.51
C SER A 11 -20.39 -9.24 -16.90
N ALA A 12 -21.50 -9.27 -16.17
CA ALA A 12 -22.45 -8.19 -16.18
C ALA A 12 -21.77 -6.92 -15.64
N MET A 13 -21.82 -5.88 -16.45
CA MET A 13 -21.93 -4.47 -16.05
C MET A 13 -21.26 -4.10 -14.72
N ILE A 14 -20.03 -3.59 -14.78
CA ILE A 14 -19.67 -2.47 -13.92
C ILE A 14 -19.70 -1.25 -14.82
N HIS A 15 -20.90 -0.67 -14.93
CA HIS A 15 -21.06 0.67 -15.48
C HIS A 15 -20.36 1.65 -14.52
N SER A 16 -19.08 1.88 -14.74
CA SER A 16 -18.41 3.07 -14.20
C SER A 16 -18.78 4.25 -15.09
N GLU A 17 -20.04 4.68 -14.99
CA GLU A 17 -20.49 5.95 -15.56
C GLU A 17 -21.07 6.78 -14.42
N ALA A 18 -20.22 7.66 -13.88
CA ALA A 18 -20.63 8.98 -13.43
C ALA A 18 -19.39 9.88 -13.42
N ALA A 19 -19.17 10.55 -14.55
CA ALA A 19 -18.53 11.86 -14.54
C ALA A 19 -19.40 12.77 -13.66
N GLN A 20 -19.07 12.91 -12.38
CA GLN A 20 -19.68 13.94 -11.55
C GLN A 20 -18.97 15.25 -11.88
N GLY A 21 -19.68 16.08 -12.65
CA GLY A 21 -19.26 17.41 -12.99
C GLY A 21 -19.01 18.27 -11.76
N HIS A 22 -18.14 19.27 -11.95
CA HIS A 22 -17.92 20.41 -11.07
C HIS A 22 -19.28 21.04 -10.65
N GLY A 23 -19.83 20.58 -9.53
CA GLY A 23 -21.14 20.99 -9.03
C GLY A 23 -21.11 21.04 -7.51
N ASP A 24 -20.88 22.24 -6.98
CA ASP A 24 -21.08 22.70 -5.60
C ASP A 24 -20.81 21.67 -4.48
N ASP A 25 -19.52 21.51 -4.16
CA ASP A 25 -18.92 20.56 -3.20
C ASP A 25 -19.21 20.90 -1.72
N ARG A 26 -20.31 21.60 -1.44
CA ARG A 26 -20.69 22.11 -0.10
C ARG A 26 -21.99 21.56 0.46
N VAL A 27 -22.73 20.77 -0.32
CA VAL A 27 -23.93 20.10 0.18
C VAL A 27 -23.50 18.78 0.81
N PRO A 28 -23.85 18.51 2.08
CA PRO A 28 -23.58 17.20 2.69
C PRO A 28 -24.11 16.09 1.79
N HIS A 29 -23.26 15.12 1.46
CA HIS A 29 -23.74 13.95 0.77
C HIS A 29 -24.55 13.11 1.75
N ASP A 30 -25.63 12.48 1.28
CA ASP A 30 -26.50 11.65 2.13
C ASP A 30 -25.74 10.50 2.83
N SER A 31 -24.56 10.10 2.31
CA SER A 31 -23.70 9.07 2.88
C SER A 31 -22.56 9.58 3.76
N ASP A 32 -22.46 10.89 3.98
CA ASP A 32 -21.34 11.50 4.71
C ASP A 32 -21.23 11.02 6.15
N ASP A 33 -22.35 10.70 6.79
CA ASP A 33 -22.40 10.20 8.17
C ASP A 33 -22.25 8.68 8.25
N GLU A 34 -22.14 7.98 7.10
CA GLU A 34 -21.84 6.56 7.09
C GLU A 34 -20.38 6.32 7.50
N PRO A 35 -20.11 5.28 8.31
CA PRO A 35 -18.75 4.94 8.69
C PRO A 35 -17.94 4.51 7.46
N MET A 36 -16.66 4.87 7.45
CA MET A 36 -15.67 4.26 6.57
C MET A 36 -15.51 2.79 6.96
N VAL A 37 -15.80 1.92 6.00
CA VAL A 37 -15.58 0.49 6.15
C VAL A 37 -14.21 0.17 5.56
N TYR A 38 -13.30 -0.25 6.42
CA TYR A 38 -11.98 -0.73 6.02
C TYR A 38 -12.08 -2.21 5.74
N GLU A 39 -12.16 -2.58 4.46
CA GLU A 39 -11.92 -3.96 4.06
C GLU A 39 -10.41 -4.17 4.01
N ILE A 40 -9.87 -4.94 4.96
CA ILE A 40 -8.50 -5.46 4.90
C ILE A 40 -8.61 -6.82 4.18
N PRO A 41 -8.48 -6.88 2.85
CA PRO A 41 -8.97 -8.03 2.10
C PRO A 41 -7.95 -9.16 2.06
N MET A 42 -6.71 -8.90 2.50
CA MET A 42 -5.57 -9.77 2.21
C MET A 42 -4.63 -9.86 3.41
N ASP A 43 -4.56 -11.07 3.99
CA ASP A 43 -3.47 -11.45 4.87
C ASP A 43 -2.18 -11.50 4.02
N SER A 44 -1.44 -10.39 4.02
CA SER A 44 -0.19 -10.23 3.29
C SER A 44 0.88 -11.23 3.72
N ALA A 45 0.84 -11.71 4.96
CA ALA A 45 1.75 -12.75 5.42
C ALA A 45 1.40 -14.12 4.82
N ALA A 46 0.11 -14.49 4.79
CA ALA A 46 -0.34 -15.68 4.08
C ALA A 46 -0.08 -15.59 2.57
N PHE A 47 -0.38 -14.45 1.97
CA PHE A 47 -0.15 -14.20 0.55
C PHE A 47 1.33 -14.32 0.18
N SER A 48 2.22 -13.64 0.91
CA SER A 48 3.67 -13.68 0.66
C SER A 48 4.25 -15.10 0.79
N ARG A 49 3.76 -15.90 1.74
CA ARG A 49 4.17 -17.32 1.87
C ARG A 49 3.67 -18.15 0.70
N GLN A 50 2.41 -17.99 0.32
CA GLN A 50 1.83 -18.69 -0.83
C GLN A 50 2.54 -18.33 -2.14
N GLU A 51 2.86 -17.04 -2.33
CA GLU A 51 3.55 -16.57 -3.52
C GLU A 51 4.98 -17.10 -3.58
N ARG A 52 5.69 -17.20 -2.45
CA ARG A 52 6.99 -17.89 -2.41
C ARG A 52 6.87 -19.33 -2.89
N ASP A 53 5.94 -20.09 -2.31
CA ASP A 53 5.75 -21.50 -2.64
C ASP A 53 5.41 -21.68 -4.12
N ARG A 54 4.60 -20.77 -4.68
CA ARG A 54 4.29 -20.71 -6.10
C ARG A 54 5.53 -20.44 -6.96
N LEU A 55 6.32 -19.41 -6.64
CA LEU A 55 7.53 -19.05 -7.39
C LEU A 55 8.54 -20.20 -7.41
N ILE A 56 8.74 -20.89 -6.27
CA ILE A 56 9.61 -22.06 -6.18
C ILE A 56 9.05 -23.21 -7.04
N ALA A 57 7.74 -23.46 -7.00
CA ALA A 57 7.10 -24.48 -7.84
C ALA A 57 7.21 -24.17 -9.35
N GLU A 58 7.23 -22.89 -9.73
CA GLU A 58 7.46 -22.42 -11.10
C GLU A 58 8.94 -22.46 -11.53
N GLY A 59 9.85 -22.82 -10.62
CA GLY A 59 11.27 -23.05 -10.91
C GLY A 59 12.21 -21.90 -10.51
N ALA A 60 11.74 -20.94 -9.70
CA ALA A 60 12.63 -19.96 -9.08
C ALA A 60 13.65 -20.65 -8.16
N ASP A 61 14.86 -20.10 -8.10
CA ASP A 61 15.86 -20.52 -7.12
C ASP A 61 15.36 -20.19 -5.71
N PRO A 62 15.27 -21.14 -4.76
CA PRO A 62 14.88 -20.86 -3.38
C PRO A 62 15.70 -19.75 -2.73
N ASP A 63 16.98 -19.60 -3.10
CA ASP A 63 17.85 -18.54 -2.56
C ASP A 63 17.58 -17.16 -3.19
N SER A 64 16.78 -17.11 -4.26
CA SER A 64 16.33 -15.87 -4.93
C SER A 64 14.98 -15.35 -4.46
N VAL A 65 14.28 -16.07 -3.57
CA VAL A 65 12.98 -15.63 -3.02
C VAL A 65 13.00 -15.77 -1.51
N ILE A 66 13.15 -14.64 -0.81
CA ILE A 66 13.24 -14.61 0.65
C ILE A 66 12.04 -13.91 1.26
N LEU A 67 11.62 -14.37 2.43
CA LEU A 67 10.64 -13.64 3.23
C LEU A 67 11.31 -12.50 4.01
N GLN A 68 10.60 -11.40 4.22
CA GLN A 68 11.12 -10.27 4.97
C GLN A 68 11.44 -10.66 6.42
N SER A 69 10.68 -11.59 6.99
CA SER A 69 10.96 -12.21 8.29
C SER A 69 12.30 -12.96 8.32
N GLU A 70 12.85 -13.38 7.18
CA GLU A 70 14.11 -14.12 7.08
C GLU A 70 15.32 -13.19 6.90
N LEU A 71 15.13 -11.88 6.67
CA LEU A 71 16.24 -10.92 6.47
C LEU A 71 17.22 -10.86 7.65
N HIS A 72 16.76 -11.12 8.87
CA HIS A 72 17.63 -11.15 10.05
C HIS A 72 18.69 -12.26 9.97
N ASN A 73 18.45 -13.34 9.20
CA ASN A 73 19.44 -14.38 8.94
C ASN A 73 20.58 -13.88 8.05
N HIS A 74 20.32 -12.89 7.20
CA HIS A 74 21.28 -12.29 6.30
C HIS A 74 21.98 -11.07 6.89
N VAL A 75 21.31 -10.38 7.82
CA VAL A 75 21.83 -9.19 8.50
C VAL A 75 21.75 -9.37 10.01
N MET A 76 22.64 -10.21 10.57
CA MET A 76 22.73 -10.34 12.02
C MET A 76 23.28 -9.08 12.65
N ARG A 77 22.66 -8.62 13.75
CA ARG A 77 23.13 -7.47 14.52
C ARG A 77 24.44 -7.80 15.23
N GLN A 78 25.44 -6.93 15.10
CA GLN A 78 26.75 -7.14 15.71
C GLN A 78 26.80 -6.59 17.14
N LYS A 79 27.57 -7.24 18.03
CA LYS A 79 27.71 -6.80 19.42
C LYS A 79 28.38 -5.43 19.46
N GLY A 80 27.71 -4.44 20.08
CA GLY A 80 28.21 -3.07 20.20
C GLY A 80 27.99 -2.19 18.97
N GLU A 81 27.29 -2.69 17.96
CA GLU A 81 26.89 -1.91 16.78
C GLU A 81 25.82 -0.87 17.16
N SER A 82 26.00 0.36 16.68
CA SER A 82 25.00 1.41 16.83
C SER A 82 23.74 1.09 16.03
N ILE A 83 22.62 1.72 16.39
CA ILE A 83 21.37 1.53 15.64
C ILE A 83 21.52 2.06 14.21
N ASP A 84 22.22 3.19 14.03
CA ASP A 84 22.42 3.82 12.72
C ASP A 84 23.30 2.96 11.80
N ASP A 85 24.40 2.41 12.33
CA ASP A 85 25.27 1.51 11.58
C ASP A 85 24.54 0.23 11.17
N TYR A 86 23.72 -0.32 12.09
CA TYR A 86 22.87 -1.47 11.80
C TYR A 86 21.85 -1.16 10.72
N ALA A 87 21.12 -0.04 10.83
CA ALA A 87 20.11 0.38 9.86
C ALA A 87 20.71 0.62 8.46
N LYS A 88 21.89 1.23 8.40
CA LYS A 88 22.64 1.41 7.16
C LYS A 88 23.02 0.08 6.54
N ARG A 89 23.65 -0.82 7.31
CA ARG A 89 24.07 -2.15 6.81
C ARG A 89 22.88 -3.01 6.38
N TYR A 90 21.77 -2.91 7.09
CA TYR A 90 20.51 -3.56 6.75
C TYR A 90 20.02 -3.09 5.36
N SER A 91 19.92 -1.77 5.16
CA SER A 91 19.53 -1.15 3.89
C SER A 91 20.48 -1.51 2.75
N ASP A 92 21.80 -1.44 2.97
CA ASP A 92 22.82 -1.77 1.99
C ASP A 92 22.74 -3.24 1.55
N THR A 93 22.48 -4.15 2.49
CA THR A 93 22.36 -5.59 2.21
C THR A 93 21.09 -5.88 1.41
N MET A 94 19.93 -5.34 1.81
CA MET A 94 18.69 -5.49 1.05
C MET A 94 18.85 -4.96 -0.38
N ASN A 95 19.42 -3.76 -0.54
CA ASN A 95 19.67 -3.18 -1.85
C ASN A 95 20.61 -4.05 -2.70
N ALA A 96 21.63 -4.67 -2.09
CA ALA A 96 22.52 -5.59 -2.79
C ALA A 96 21.81 -6.88 -3.22
N MET A 97 20.91 -7.42 -2.41
CA MET A 97 20.07 -8.57 -2.75
C MET A 97 19.13 -8.26 -3.91
N ILE A 98 18.41 -7.15 -3.85
CA ILE A 98 17.50 -6.70 -4.93
C ILE A 98 18.27 -6.51 -6.24
N ARG A 99 19.45 -5.89 -6.20
CA ARG A 99 20.31 -5.74 -7.40
C ARG A 99 20.78 -7.07 -8.00
N ARG A 100 20.82 -8.15 -7.20
CA ARG A 100 21.16 -9.50 -7.66
C ARG A 100 19.93 -10.28 -8.16
N GLY A 101 18.75 -9.67 -8.13
CA GLY A 101 17.49 -10.29 -8.56
C GLY A 101 16.79 -11.08 -7.46
N VAL A 102 17.14 -10.88 -6.18
CA VAL A 102 16.41 -11.50 -5.07
C VAL A 102 15.08 -10.78 -4.85
N SER A 103 13.98 -11.53 -4.90
CA SER A 103 12.65 -11.09 -4.51
C SER A 103 12.47 -11.19 -3.00
N ILE A 104 12.23 -10.05 -2.35
CA ILE A 104 11.97 -9.97 -0.91
C ILE A 104 10.47 -9.81 -0.71
N LEU A 105 9.80 -10.84 -0.19
CA LEU A 105 8.35 -10.86 0.00
C LEU A 105 7.99 -10.45 1.43
N ASN A 106 7.06 -9.51 1.56
CA ASN A 106 6.70 -8.93 2.85
C ASN A 106 5.71 -9.83 3.60
N ASP A 107 6.22 -10.64 4.51
CA ASP A 107 5.43 -11.50 5.39
C ASP A 107 5.36 -11.01 6.85
N LEU A 108 5.90 -9.81 7.11
CA LEU A 108 5.93 -9.19 8.42
C LEU A 108 4.81 -8.16 8.61
N LEU A 109 4.40 -7.50 7.54
CA LEU A 109 3.19 -6.69 7.57
C LEU A 109 2.01 -7.62 7.41
N ILE A 110 1.15 -7.66 8.42
CA ILE A 110 -0.30 -7.77 8.21
C ILE A 110 -0.69 -6.38 7.67
N ALA A 111 -1.61 -6.30 6.72
CA ALA A 111 -1.96 -5.07 5.98
C ALA A 111 -2.45 -3.86 6.83
N ASP A 112 -2.29 -3.90 8.16
CA ASP A 112 -2.85 -2.98 9.15
C ASP A 112 -1.89 -1.88 9.63
N VAL A 113 -0.62 -1.86 9.20
CA VAL A 113 0.31 -0.78 9.56
C VAL A 113 0.54 0.17 8.39
N VAL A 114 -0.55 0.67 7.82
CA VAL A 114 -0.52 1.93 7.07
C VAL A 114 -0.65 3.05 8.11
N PRO A 115 0.09 4.17 8.00
CA PRO A 115 -0.17 5.34 8.81
C PRO A 115 -1.65 5.68 8.73
N SER A 116 -2.36 5.54 9.85
CA SER A 116 -3.78 5.88 9.96
C SER A 116 -3.97 7.34 10.36
N GLU A 117 -3.00 7.91 11.06
CA GLU A 117 -3.05 9.26 11.58
C GLU A 117 -2.27 10.24 10.71
N PHE A 118 -2.96 11.27 10.20
CA PHE A 118 -2.38 12.33 9.39
C PHE A 118 -2.64 13.68 10.04
N ARG A 119 -1.57 14.44 10.28
CA ARG A 119 -1.66 15.77 10.88
C ARG A 119 -1.40 16.84 9.83
N THR A 120 -2.31 17.81 9.75
CA THR A 120 -2.14 19.00 8.92
C THR A 120 -1.21 20.01 9.59
N GLU A 121 -0.70 20.97 8.82
CA GLU A 121 0.16 22.04 9.33
C GLU A 121 -0.54 22.94 10.37
N ASP A 122 -1.85 23.14 10.24
CA ASP A 122 -2.68 23.89 11.20
C ASP A 122 -3.07 23.06 12.44
N GLY A 123 -2.58 21.82 12.54
CA GLY A 123 -2.69 20.98 13.73
C GLY A 123 -3.94 20.10 13.79
N ARG A 124 -4.76 20.06 12.73
CA ARG A 124 -5.87 19.13 12.60
C ARG A 124 -5.33 17.70 12.42
N LEU A 125 -5.98 16.73 13.05
CA LEU A 125 -5.65 15.30 12.96
C LEU A 125 -6.77 14.57 12.21
N PHE A 126 -6.41 13.83 11.17
CA PHE A 126 -7.26 12.83 10.54
C PHE A 126 -6.83 11.46 11.04
N ASP A 127 -7.66 10.79 11.83
CA ASP A 127 -7.48 9.37 12.13
C ASP A 127 -8.36 8.59 11.16
N LEU A 128 -7.70 7.89 10.23
CA LEU A 128 -8.31 7.07 9.19
C LEU A 128 -7.94 5.60 9.39
N GLY A 129 -7.73 5.17 10.63
CA GLY A 129 -7.48 3.77 10.95
C GLY A 129 -8.75 2.93 10.90
N PRO A 130 -8.64 1.60 10.77
CA PRO A 130 -9.77 0.67 10.83
C PRO A 130 -10.66 0.81 12.08
N GLU A 131 -10.09 1.32 13.18
CA GLU A 131 -10.76 1.51 14.47
C GLU A 131 -11.10 2.99 14.79
N SER A 132 -10.79 3.90 13.87
CA SER A 132 -10.99 5.35 14.06
C SER A 132 -12.48 5.74 14.19
N GLY A 133 -13.36 4.94 13.61
CA GLY A 133 -14.76 5.32 13.41
C GLY A 133 -14.95 6.46 12.41
N ALA A 134 -13.92 6.77 11.61
CA ALA A 134 -13.96 7.83 10.61
C ALA A 134 -15.17 7.67 9.68
N THR A 135 -15.78 8.80 9.37
CA THR A 135 -16.91 8.89 8.45
C THR A 135 -16.45 9.08 7.01
N LYS A 136 -17.32 8.77 6.04
CA LYS A 136 -17.05 9.07 4.62
C LYS A 136 -16.77 10.56 4.38
N ARG A 137 -17.37 11.44 5.19
CA ARG A 137 -17.06 12.88 5.20
C ARG A 137 -15.61 13.15 5.56
N GLU A 138 -15.13 12.60 6.67
CA GLU A 138 -13.76 12.81 7.14
C GLU A 138 -12.71 12.28 6.15
N TYR A 139 -12.99 11.14 5.51
CA TYR A 139 -12.14 10.62 4.44
C TYR A 139 -12.12 11.52 3.19
N ARG A 140 -13.26 12.11 2.82
CA ARG A 140 -13.35 13.08 1.71
C ARG A 140 -12.55 14.35 2.02
N GLU A 141 -12.71 14.89 3.23
CA GLU A 141 -11.98 16.08 3.68
C GLU A 141 -10.46 15.82 3.72
N PHE A 142 -10.05 14.64 4.19
CA PHE A 142 -8.65 14.21 4.10
C PHE A 142 -8.18 14.14 2.64
N SER A 143 -8.97 13.54 1.74
CA SER A 143 -8.59 13.40 0.33
C SER A 143 -8.42 14.76 -0.36
N GLN A 144 -9.32 15.71 -0.08
CA GLN A 144 -9.22 17.08 -0.57
C GLN A 144 -7.97 17.80 -0.04
N TRP A 145 -7.68 17.64 1.27
CA TRP A 145 -6.46 18.17 1.86
C TRP A 145 -5.21 17.54 1.23
N LEU A 146 -5.18 16.22 1.06
CA LEU A 146 -4.05 15.49 0.49
C LEU A 146 -3.78 15.92 -0.95
N SER A 147 -4.83 16.12 -1.76
CA SER A 147 -4.70 16.67 -3.11
C SER A 147 -4.14 18.09 -3.10
N ALA A 148 -4.64 18.98 -2.24
CA ALA A 148 -4.14 20.35 -2.13
C ALA A 148 -2.68 20.41 -1.62
N ALA A 149 -2.31 19.54 -0.68
CA ALA A 149 -0.94 19.42 -0.18
C ALA A 149 0.02 18.81 -1.22
N GLY A 150 -0.48 17.94 -2.10
CA GLY A 150 0.26 17.38 -3.23
C GLY A 150 0.52 18.43 -4.33
N ASP A 151 -0.47 19.27 -4.63
CA ASP A 151 -0.36 20.34 -5.62
C ASP A 151 0.60 21.47 -5.18
N LEU A 152 0.81 21.67 -3.87
CA LEU A 152 1.81 22.59 -3.33
C LEU A 152 3.26 22.09 -3.43
N ASN A 153 3.50 20.81 -3.76
CA ASN A 153 4.84 20.23 -3.90
C ASN A 153 5.30 20.07 -5.36
N TYR A 154 4.50 20.52 -6.33
CA TYR A 154 4.87 20.58 -7.75
C TYR A 154 4.91 22.02 -8.28
N ASP A 155 5.31 23.00 -7.46
CA ASP A 155 5.87 24.24 -7.97
C ASP A 155 7.40 24.10 -8.02
N SER A 156 7.87 23.40 -9.05
CA SER A 156 9.27 23.48 -9.48
C SER A 156 9.51 24.87 -10.06
N GLY A 157 9.66 25.85 -9.17
CA GLY A 157 10.08 27.20 -9.48
C GLY A 157 11.53 27.22 -9.95
N ASP A 158 11.70 27.64 -11.20
CA ASP A 158 12.91 27.79 -12.00
C ASP A 158 14.18 28.29 -11.27
N SER A 159 15.32 27.68 -11.63
CA SER A 159 16.61 28.38 -11.76
C SER A 159 16.63 29.07 -13.12
N PRO A 160 17.03 30.34 -13.22
CA PRO A 160 18.44 30.73 -13.09
C PRO A 160 18.74 31.87 -12.10
#